data_AF-A0A540K6D6-F1
#
_entry.id   AF-A0A540K6D6-F1
#
_cell.length_a   1.000
_cell.length_b   1.000
_cell.length_c   1.000
_cell.angle_alpha   90.00
_cell.angle_beta   90.00
_cell.angle_gamma   90.00
#
_symmetry.space_group_name_H-M   'P 1'
#
loop_
_entity.id
_entity.type
_entity.pdbx_description
1 polymer ?
#
loop_
_entity_poly.entity_id
_entity_poly.type
_entity_poly.pdbx_seq_one_letter_code
_entity_poly.pdbx_strand_id
1 'polypeptide(L)'
;MGEFPEEEVLRYMKVAFFCTQAAASRRPKMSQVVDMLSRNIRINEKQLTAPGFFNNAESLSGPLSKKSGSETTTYQMSSVPDSITQVTPR
;
A
#
# COMPACT_ATOMS: atom_id res chain seq x y z
N MET A 1 0.84 20.51 29.00
CA MET A 1 0.57 19.98 27.66
C MET A 1 -0.77 20.53 27.23
N GLY A 2 -0.87 21.15 26.06
CA GLY A 2 -2.12 21.75 25.59
C GLY A 2 -3.18 20.69 25.33
N GLU A 3 -4.44 21.01 25.64
CA GLU A 3 -5.58 20.18 25.26
C GLU A 3 -5.83 20.37 23.76
N PHE A 4 -5.86 19.27 23.01
CA PHE A 4 -6.15 19.29 21.59
C PHE A 4 -7.60 18.88 21.37
N PRO A 5 -8.31 19.52 20.42
CA PRO A 5 -9.66 19.11 20.09
C PRO A 5 -9.66 17.68 19.55
N GLU A 6 -10.43 16.80 20.20
CA GLU A 6 -10.50 15.37 19.88
C GLU A 6 -10.81 15.12 18.40
N GLU A 7 -11.72 15.90 17.83
CA GLU A 7 -12.10 15.83 16.41
C GLU A 7 -10.89 15.99 15.48
N GLU A 8 -9.98 16.91 15.80
CA GLU A 8 -8.81 17.20 14.97
C GLU A 8 -7.82 16.03 15.03
N VAL A 9 -7.59 15.49 16.22
CA VAL A 9 -6.74 14.31 16.44
C VAL A 9 -7.30 13.10 15.70
N LEU A 10 -8.60 12.82 15.84
CA LEU A 10 -9.26 11.72 15.13
C LEU A 10 -9.19 11.90 13.62
N ARG A 11 -9.31 13.13 13.11
CA ARG A 11 -9.17 13.42 11.69
C ARG A 11 -7.76 13.13 11.20
N TYR A 12 -6.72 13.61 11.89
CA TYR A 12 -5.33 13.31 11.54
C TYR A 12 -5.04 11.82 11.55
N MET A 13 -5.53 11.10 12.55
CA MET A 13 -5.37 9.65 12.67
C MET A 13 -6.01 8.91 11.49
N LYS A 14 -7.23 9.29 11.09
CA LYS A 14 -7.91 8.71 9.93
C LYS A 14 -7.14 8.97 8.64
N VAL A 15 -6.67 10.20 8.41
CA VAL A 15 -5.85 10.54 7.23
C VAL A 15 -4.57 9.72 7.20
N ALA A 16 -3.89 9.57 8.33
CA ALA A 16 -2.68 8.75 8.44
C ALA A 16 -2.93 7.28 8.05
N PHE A 17 -4.07 6.72 8.46
CA PHE A 17 -4.45 5.36 8.05
C PHE A 17 -4.70 5.24 6.55
N PHE A 18 -5.31 6.24 5.90
CA PHE A 18 -5.45 6.23 4.44
C PHE A 18 -4.08 6.31 3.72
N CYS A 19 -3.15 7.12 4.21
CA CYS A 19 -1.82 7.27 3.62
C CYS A 19 -0.95 6.02 3.75
N THR A 20 -1.16 5.21 4.78
CA THR A 20 -0.35 4.02 5.09
C THR A 20 -1.02 2.70 4.65
N GLN A 21 -2.09 2.76 3.87
CA GLN A 21 -2.75 1.57 3.32
C GLN A 21 -1.77 0.65 2.58
N ALA A 22 -1.92 -0.67 2.81
CA ALA A 22 -1.04 -1.70 2.24
C ALA A 22 -1.03 -1.65 0.70
N ALA A 23 -2.21 -1.59 0.07
CA ALA A 23 -2.34 -1.38 -1.36
C ALA A 23 -2.05 0.08 -1.74
N ALA A 24 -1.00 0.32 -2.52
CA ALA A 24 -0.59 1.66 -2.94
C ALA A 24 -1.69 2.42 -3.71
N SER A 25 -2.51 1.72 -4.48
CA SER A 25 -3.65 2.29 -5.22
C SER A 25 -4.76 2.84 -4.33
N ARG A 26 -4.79 2.48 -3.04
CA ARG A 26 -5.76 2.98 -2.05
C ARG A 26 -5.26 4.20 -1.29
N ARG A 27 -4.01 4.62 -1.50
CA ARG A 27 -3.45 5.80 -0.84
C ARG A 27 -3.94 7.07 -1.55
N PRO A 28 -4.36 8.11 -0.82
CA PRO A 28 -4.86 9.34 -1.43
C PRO A 28 -3.73 10.13 -2.10
N LYS A 29 -4.08 10.94 -3.11
CA LYS A 29 -3.16 11.95 -3.67
C LYS A 29 -2.89 13.03 -2.63
N MET A 30 -1.72 13.67 -2.71
CA MET A 30 -1.37 14.77 -1.79
C MET A 30 -2.37 15.92 -1.79
N SER A 31 -2.98 16.26 -2.93
CA SER A 31 -4.04 17.27 -2.99
C SER A 31 -5.25 16.88 -2.14
N GLN A 32 -5.66 15.60 -2.18
CA GLN A 32 -6.74 15.07 -1.36
C GLN A 32 -6.36 15.07 0.12
N VAL A 33 -5.10 14.72 0.44
CA VAL A 33 -4.58 14.79 1.83
C VAL A 33 -4.70 16.22 2.36
N VAL A 34 -4.25 17.23 1.59
CA VAL A 34 -4.37 18.64 2.00
C VAL A 34 -5.83 19.04 2.19
N ASP A 35 -6.73 18.63 1.29
CA ASP A 35 -8.17 18.89 1.44
C ASP A 35 -8.75 18.24 2.70
N MET A 36 -8.37 16.98 3.00
CA MET A 36 -8.80 16.26 4.21
C MET A 36 -8.30 16.93 5.50
N LEU A 37 -7.11 17.53 5.46
CA LEU A 37 -6.47 18.18 6.62
C LEU A 37 -6.89 19.66 6.77
N SER A 38 -7.31 20.32 5.70
CA SER A 38 -7.63 21.76 5.73
C SER A 38 -9.12 22.01 5.96
N ARG A 39 -9.97 21.07 5.56
CA ARG A 39 -11.43 21.21 5.64
C ARG A 39 -11.99 20.32 6.74
N ASN A 40 -13.12 20.73 7.32
CA ASN A 40 -13.87 19.85 8.20
C ASN A 40 -14.77 18.94 7.36
N ILE A 41 -14.24 17.78 6.94
CA ILE A 41 -14.95 16.80 6.11
C ILE A 41 -15.10 15.48 6.84
N ARG A 42 -16.24 14.81 6.63
CA ARG A 42 -16.48 13.48 7.18
C ARG A 42 -15.71 12.43 6.38
N ILE A 43 -14.64 11.90 6.99
CA ILE A 43 -13.84 10.83 6.41
C ILE A 43 -14.59 9.48 6.56
N ASN A 44 -14.70 8.71 5.47
CA ASN A 44 -15.38 7.42 5.47
C ASN A 44 -14.45 6.29 5.94
N GLU A 45 -14.45 6.01 7.24
CA GLU A 45 -13.64 4.95 7.86
C GLU A 45 -13.89 3.55 7.30
N LYS A 46 -15.07 3.28 6.73
CA LYS A 46 -15.40 1.97 6.13
C LYS A 46 -14.55 1.64 4.91
N GLN A 47 -13.85 2.61 4.34
CA GLN A 47 -12.92 2.39 3.23
C GLN A 47 -11.51 1.99 3.67
N LEU A 48 -11.21 2.13 4.97
CA LEU A 48 -9.97 1.62 5.55
C LEU A 48 -10.00 0.10 5.56
N THR A 49 -8.83 -0.51 5.34
CA THR A 49 -8.65 -1.96 5.36
C THR A 49 -7.67 -2.32 6.45
N ALA A 50 -7.76 -3.54 6.96
CA ALA A 50 -6.77 -4.03 7.92
C ALA A 50 -5.36 -3.94 7.32
N PRO A 51 -4.33 -3.62 8.13
CA PRO A 51 -2.95 -3.67 7.68
C PRO A 51 -2.61 -5.03 7.08
N GLY A 52 -1.84 -5.06 5.99
CA GLY A 52 -1.46 -6.30 5.30
C GLY A 52 -2.57 -6.99 4.50
N PHE A 53 -3.76 -6.38 4.37
CA PHE A 53 -4.84 -6.92 3.56
C PHE A 53 -4.66 -6.57 2.07
N PHE A 54 -4.40 -7.59 1.25
CA PHE A 54 -4.29 -7.47 -0.21
C PHE A 54 -5.42 -8.26 -0.88
N ASN A 55 -6.33 -7.57 -1.57
CA ASN A 55 -7.35 -8.22 -2.39
C ASN A 55 -6.74 -8.62 -3.75
N ASN A 56 -6.21 -9.83 -3.85
CA ASN A 56 -5.71 -10.40 -5.12
C ASN A 56 -6.83 -11.06 -5.96
N ALA A 57 -8.09 -10.70 -5.72
CA ALA A 57 -9.24 -11.40 -6.31
C ALA A 57 -9.46 -11.12 -7.81
N GLU A 58 -8.84 -10.08 -8.38
CA GLU A 58 -9.02 -9.73 -9.80
C GLU A 58 -8.17 -10.56 -10.78
N SER A 59 -7.47 -11.61 -10.31
CA SER A 59 -6.70 -12.51 -11.18
C SER A 59 -7.26 -13.95 -11.27
N LEU A 60 -8.43 -14.25 -10.69
CA LEU A 60 -9.01 -15.60 -10.70
C LEU A 60 -10.25 -15.79 -11.57
N SER A 61 -10.71 -14.79 -12.34
CA SER A 61 -11.82 -14.95 -13.28
C SER A 61 -11.34 -15.29 -14.69
N GLY A 62 -10.97 -16.56 -14.93
CA GLY A 62 -10.73 -17.07 -16.27
C GLY A 62 -10.64 -18.61 -16.28
N PRO A 63 -11.41 -19.32 -17.12
CA PRO A 63 -11.28 -20.77 -17.25
C PRO A 63 -9.96 -21.12 -17.96
N LEU A 64 -9.00 -21.69 -17.22
CA LEU A 64 -7.72 -22.12 -17.77
C LEU A 64 -7.87 -23.48 -18.49
N SER A 65 -8.22 -23.44 -19.77
CA SER A 65 -7.97 -24.53 -20.71
C SER A 65 -6.48 -24.54 -21.09
N LYS A 66 -5.84 -25.69 -20.94
CA LYS A 66 -4.46 -25.97 -21.39
C LYS A 66 -4.36 -26.04 -22.92
N LYS A 67 -3.15 -25.76 -23.42
CA LYS A 67 -2.53 -25.91 -24.77
C LYS A 67 -2.49 -24.61 -25.60
N SER A 68 -1.47 -24.31 -26.39
CA SER A 68 -0.09 -24.78 -26.61
C SER A 68 0.47 -23.88 -27.71
N GLY A 69 1.68 -23.34 -27.57
CA GLY A 69 2.36 -22.61 -28.65
C GLY A 69 3.44 -21.67 -28.12
N SER A 70 4.70 -22.07 -28.35
CA SER A 70 5.95 -21.29 -28.42
C SER A 70 5.76 -19.76 -28.26
N GLU A 71 6.38 -19.06 -27.32
CA GLU A 71 7.84 -18.92 -27.13
C GLU A 71 8.21 -18.89 -25.64
N THR A 72 9.21 -19.67 -25.25
CA THR A 72 9.71 -19.72 -23.88
C THR A 72 10.71 -18.60 -23.65
N THR A 73 10.26 -17.47 -23.09
CA THR A 73 11.18 -16.53 -22.43
C THR A 73 11.29 -16.94 -20.97
N THR A 74 12.26 -17.80 -20.68
CA THR A 74 12.60 -18.23 -19.33
C THR A 74 13.15 -17.03 -18.56
N TYR A 75 12.32 -16.35 -17.76
CA TYR A 75 12.84 -15.51 -16.69
C TYR A 75 13.26 -16.44 -15.56
N GLN A 76 14.51 -16.89 -15.63
CA GLN A 76 15.17 -17.55 -14.52
C GLN A 76 15.15 -16.58 -13.32
N MET A 77 14.59 -17.06 -12.21
CA MET A 77 14.81 -16.46 -10.91
C MET A 77 16.27 -16.76 -10.54
N SER A 78 17.19 -15.92 -10.99
CA SER A 78 18.60 -16.02 -10.62
C SER A 78 18.73 -15.69 -9.15
N SER A 79 18.99 -16.70 -8.31
CA SER A 79 19.49 -16.51 -6.96
C SER A 79 20.85 -15.81 -7.04
N VAL A 80 20.86 -14.49 -6.90
CA VAL A 80 22.11 -13.75 -6.69
C VAL A 80 22.52 -13.99 -5.24
N PRO A 81 23.73 -14.51 -4.93
CA PRO A 81 24.19 -14.51 -3.55
C PRO A 81 24.43 -13.07 -3.10
N ASP A 82 23.81 -12.68 -1.98
CA ASP A 82 24.15 -11.44 -1.27
C ASP A 82 25.66 -11.38 -1.05
N SER A 83 26.34 -10.48 -1.76
CA SER A 83 27.75 -10.22 -1.50
C SER A 83 27.84 -9.39 -0.23
N ILE A 84 28.21 -10.04 0.88
CA ILE A 84 28.56 -9.36 2.13
C ILE A 84 29.77 -8.46 1.84
N THR A 85 29.53 -7.15 1.73
CA THR A 85 30.61 -6.16 1.78
C THR A 85 31.27 -6.23 3.15
N GLN A 86 32.55 -6.63 3.20
CA GLN A 86 33.33 -6.50 4.43
C GLN A 86 33.61 -5.01 4.71
N VAL A 87 33.28 -4.58 5.92
CA VAL A 87 33.65 -3.25 6.44
C VAL A 87 34.84 -3.43 7.37
N THR A 88 35.99 -2.87 7.01
CA THR A 88 37.18 -2.84 7.87
C THR A 88 37.05 -1.69 8.88
N PRO A 89 37.08 -1.94 10.21
CA PRO A 89 37.14 -0.87 11.19
C PRO A 89 38.53 -0.22 11.17
N ARG A 90 38.55 1.10 11.33
CA ARG A 90 39.77 1.90 11.41
C ARG A 90 40.28 1.96 12.85
#